data_AF-A0A951E1P4-F1
#
_entry.id   AF-A0A951E1P4-F1
#
_cell.length_a   1.000
_cell.length_b   1.000
_cell.length_c   1.000
_cell.angle_alpha   90.00
_cell.angle_beta   90.00
_cell.angle_gamma   90.00
#
_symmetry.space_group_name_H-M   'P 1'
#
loop_
_entity.id
_entity.type
_entity.pdbx_description
1 polymer ?
#
loop_
_entity_poly.entity_id
_entity_poly.type
_entity_poly.pdbx_seq_one_letter_code
_entity_poly.pdbx_strand_id
1 'polypeptide(L)' 'QLKKALIADYVVLGGGNAKKLGELPEDTELGHNRNAFLGGVRLWQTDAHTRHPKWRIL' A
#
# COMPACT_ATOMS: atom_id res chain seq x y z
N GLN A 1 17.37 -1.24 -2.28
CA GLN A 1 17.76 -0.35 -1.17
C GLN A 1 16.62 -0.21 -0.14
N LEU A 2 15.39 0.17 -0.54
CA LEU A 2 14.24 0.26 0.39
C LEU A 2 13.86 -1.07 1.06
N LYS A 3 13.68 -2.15 0.26
CA LYS A 3 13.33 -3.50 0.76
C LYS A 3 14.25 -3.95 1.89
N LYS A 4 15.57 -3.88 1.67
CA LYS A 4 16.60 -4.27 2.65
C LYS A 4 16.63 -3.36 3.87
N ALA A 5 16.54 -2.04 3.69
CA ALA A 5 16.60 -1.07 4.78
C ALA A 5 15.42 -1.19 5.75
N LEU A 6 14.25 -1.61 5.26
CA LEU A 6 13.02 -1.73 6.04
C LEU A 6 12.61 -3.18 6.33
N ILE A 7 13.42 -4.17 5.92
CA ILE A 7 13.13 -5.60 6.04
C ILE A 7 11.72 -5.91 5.49
N ALA A 8 11.40 -5.32 4.33
CA ALA A 8 10.13 -5.54 3.66
C ALA A 8 10.20 -6.80 2.78
N ASP A 9 9.07 -7.48 2.58
CA ASP A 9 8.99 -8.60 1.63
C ASP A 9 9.01 -8.11 0.18
N TYR A 10 8.37 -6.97 -0.09
CA TYR A 10 8.30 -6.32 -1.40
C TYR A 10 7.99 -4.82 -1.25
N VAL A 11 8.08 -4.07 -2.35
CA VAL A 11 7.83 -2.62 -2.36
C VAL A 11 6.68 -2.31 -3.32
N VAL A 12 5.71 -1.48 -2.90
CA VAL A 12 4.70 -0.92 -3.80
C VAL A 12 5.06 0.52 -4.15
N LEU A 13 5.31 0.79 -5.42
CA LEU A 13 5.56 2.15 -5.93
C LEU A 13 4.26 2.82 -6.34
N GLY A 14 3.80 3.79 -5.54
CA GLY A 14 2.62 4.60 -5.84
C GLY A 14 2.94 5.94 -6.50
N GLY A 15 1.91 6.77 -6.61
CA GLY A 15 2.03 8.13 -7.13
C GLY A 15 2.09 8.22 -8.66
N GLY A 16 1.74 9.40 -9.20
CA GLY A 16 1.56 9.60 -10.64
C GLY A 16 2.84 9.46 -11.48
N ASN A 17 4.02 9.53 -10.86
CA ASN A 17 5.31 9.35 -11.54
C ASN A 17 5.75 7.90 -11.64
N ALA A 18 5.20 6.98 -10.83
CA ALA A 18 5.63 5.57 -10.88
C ALA A 18 5.36 4.93 -12.25
N LYS A 19 4.32 5.39 -12.97
CA LYS A 19 4.02 4.97 -14.35
C LYS A 19 5.10 5.37 -15.39
N LYS A 20 6.04 6.23 -15.04
CA LYS A 20 7.14 6.66 -15.92
C LYS A 20 8.32 5.68 -15.90
N LEU A 21 8.33 4.73 -14.94
CA LEU A 21 9.28 3.64 -14.92
C LEU A 21 8.91 2.64 -16.02
N GLY A 22 9.84 2.38 -16.94
CA GLY A 22 9.64 1.40 -18.00
C GLY A 22 9.62 -0.03 -17.46
N GLU A 23 10.59 -0.36 -16.60
CA GLU A 23 10.67 -1.63 -15.90
C GLU A 23 10.70 -1.39 -14.39
N LEU A 24 10.05 -2.28 -13.64
CA LEU A 24 10.08 -2.25 -12.19
C LEU A 24 11.31 -3.01 -11.68
N PRO A 25 11.98 -2.53 -10.62
CA PRO A 25 12.98 -3.32 -9.92
C PRO A 25 12.38 -4.66 -9.44
N GLU A 26 13.25 -5.64 -9.19
CA GLU A 26 12.85 -6.90 -8.56
C GLU A 26 12.11 -6.65 -7.23
N ASP A 27 11.13 -7.50 -6.92
CA ASP A 27 10.26 -7.42 -5.74
C ASP A 27 9.52 -6.08 -5.60
N THR A 28 9.19 -5.45 -6.72
CA THR A 28 8.49 -4.17 -6.76
C THR A 28 7.22 -4.26 -7.59
N GLU A 29 6.11 -3.73 -7.05
CA GLU A 29 4.82 -3.65 -7.73
C GLU A 29 4.44 -2.19 -8.01
N LEU A 30 3.74 -1.97 -9.14
CA LEU A 30 3.18 -0.65 -9.47
C LEU A 30 1.83 -0.45 -8.76
N GLY A 31 1.79 0.49 -7.83
CA GLY A 31 0.58 0.85 -7.11
C GLY A 31 -0.43 1.59 -7.99
N HIS A 32 -1.68 1.13 -8.00
CA HIS A 32 -2.76 1.81 -8.72
C HIS A 32 -3.37 2.93 -7.87
N ASN A 33 -3.63 4.10 -8.47
CA ASN A 33 -4.28 5.23 -7.79
C ASN A 33 -5.66 4.90 -7.16
N ARG A 34 -6.36 3.85 -7.64
CA ARG A 34 -7.63 3.39 -7.06
C ARG A 34 -7.47 2.92 -5.61
N ASN A 35 -6.26 2.50 -5.23
CA ASN A 35 -5.94 2.09 -3.87
C ASN A 35 -6.07 3.25 -2.86
N ALA A 36 -6.04 4.51 -3.29
CA ALA A 36 -6.30 5.66 -2.41
C ALA A 36 -7.73 5.63 -1.84
N PHE A 37 -8.73 5.32 -2.68
CA PHE A 37 -10.12 5.20 -2.24
C PHE A 37 -10.30 4.01 -1.28
N LEU A 38 -9.70 2.86 -1.62
CA LEU A 38 -9.71 1.70 -0.74
C LEU A 38 -9.04 2.00 0.61
N GLY A 39 -7.92 2.72 0.60
CA GLY A 39 -7.26 3.20 1.81
C GLY A 39 -8.17 4.09 2.66
N GLY A 40 -8.89 5.03 2.03
CA GLY A 40 -9.88 5.87 2.70
C GLY A 40 -11.00 5.09 3.38
N VAL A 41 -11.52 4.04 2.72
CA VAL A 41 -12.50 3.13 3.34
C VAL A 41 -11.89 2.37 4.52
N ARG A 42 -10.67 1.83 4.35
CA ARG A 42 -9.98 1.06 5.39
C ARG A 42 -9.72 1.88 6.66
N LEU A 43 -9.46 3.17 6.53
CA LEU A 43 -9.21 4.07 7.66
C LEU A 43 -10.36 4.09 8.68
N TRP A 44 -11.60 3.96 8.20
CA TRP A 44 -12.81 4.05 9.04
C TRP A 44 -13.54 2.70 9.17
N GLN A 45 -13.00 1.64 8.56
CA GLN A 45 -13.63 0.34 8.60
C GLN A 45 -13.49 -0.26 10.00
N THR A 46 -14.61 -0.66 10.59
CA THR A 46 -14.65 -1.35 11.87
C THR A 46 -15.03 -2.81 11.70
N ASP A 47 -14.64 -3.64 12.66
CA ASP A 47 -15.16 -4.99 12.79
C ASP A 47 -16.64 -4.93 13.22
N ALA A 48 -17.48 -5.71 12.55
CA ALA A 48 -18.93 -5.63 12.73
C ALA A 48 -19.39 -6.04 14.14
N HIS A 49 -18.63 -6.91 14.81
CA HIS A 49 -19.02 -7.47 16.10
C HIS A 49 -18.46 -6.67 17.27
N THR A 50 -17.23 -6.17 17.13
CA THR A 50 -16.52 -5.48 18.22
C THR A 50 -16.52 -3.96 18.09
N ARG A 51 -16.86 -3.43 16.90
CA ARG A 51 -16.77 -2.00 16.52
C ARG A 51 -15.36 -1.39 16.61
N HIS A 52 -14.33 -2.18 16.87
CA HIS A 52 -12.95 -1.72 16.83
C HIS A 52 -12.49 -1.48 15.39
N PRO A 53 -11.49 -0.61 15.15
CA PRO A 53 -10.87 -0.47 13.85
C PRO A 53 -10.44 -1.83 13.31
N LYS A 54 -10.92 -2.18 12.11
CA LYS A 54 -10.64 -3.47 11.46
C LYS A 54 -9.18 -3.55 11.04
N TRP A 55 -8.61 -2.43 10.59
CA TRP A 55 -7.23 -2.34 10.13
C TRP A 55 -6.40 -1.62 11.16
N ARG A 56 -5.27 -2.24 11.52
CA ARG A 56 -4.22 -1.54 12.26
C ARG A 56 -3.36 -0.78 11.27
N ILE A 57 -3.57 0.52 11.21
CA ILE A 57 -2.80 1.42 10.37
C ILE A 57 -1.79 2.08 11.32
N LEU A 58 -0.63 1.42 11.44
CA LEU A 58 0.43 1.60 12.45
C LEU A 58 0.10 0.98 13.82
#